data_AF-A0A4V0I8Z2-F1
#
_entry.id   AF-A0A4V0I8Z2-F1
#
_cell.length_a   1.000
_cell.length_b   1.000
_cell.length_c   1.000
_cell.angle_alpha   90.00
_cell.angle_beta   90.00
_cell.angle_gamma   90.00
#
_symmetry.space_group_name_H-M   'P 1'
#
loop_
_entity.id
_entity.type
_entity.pdbx_description
1 polymer ?
#
loop_
_entity_poly.entity_id
_entity_poly.type
_entity_poly.pdbx_seq_one_letter_code
_entity_poly.pdbx_strand_id
1 'polypeptide(L)'
;MVQLKWWGGACAVAVVLAAAGVAHASGATFAITAEGAKLGAPEDGDIPKYTLKVDVGQTVTLAAQGMVLPRGGNPAPAEPDAAAWLFDDAAFQLQPLEKEKADKTKAVVVLKALKPGTTKVRFVGNILGYERKYDVVVEVAAEKK
;
A
#
# COMPACT_ATOMS: atom_id res chain seq x y z
N MET A 1 -0.28 -19.70 51.66
CA MET A 1 0.27 -18.35 51.94
C MET A 1 0.95 -17.89 50.66
N VAL A 2 0.49 -16.77 50.11
CA VAL A 2 0.82 -16.21 48.80
C VAL A 2 2.12 -15.41 48.87
N GLN A 3 3.01 -15.57 47.90
CA GLN A 3 3.99 -14.53 47.54
C GLN A 3 4.03 -14.41 46.01
N LEU A 4 3.18 -13.50 45.54
CA LEU A 4 3.11 -12.98 44.19
C LEU A 4 4.19 -11.90 44.07
N LYS A 5 5.19 -12.09 43.20
CA LYS A 5 6.16 -11.04 42.87
C LYS A 5 6.19 -10.84 41.35
N TRP A 6 5.56 -9.75 40.94
CA TRP A 6 5.56 -9.17 39.61
C TRP A 6 6.98 -8.87 39.12
N TRP A 7 7.25 -9.19 37.85
CA TRP A 7 8.09 -8.35 36.98
C TRP A 7 7.43 -8.25 35.62
N GLY A 8 7.06 -7.02 35.28
CA GLY A 8 6.46 -6.65 34.01
C GLY A 8 7.49 -6.60 32.91
N GLY A 9 6.99 -6.74 31.68
CA GLY A 9 7.78 -6.65 30.47
C GLY A 9 7.13 -7.41 29.32
N ALA A 10 5.84 -7.19 29.08
CA ALA A 10 5.19 -7.68 27.87
C ALA A 10 5.71 -6.85 26.69
N CYS A 11 6.77 -7.36 26.03
CA CYS A 11 7.12 -6.96 24.68
C CYS A 11 5.94 -7.33 23.77
N ALA A 12 5.05 -6.37 23.54
CA ALA A 12 4.05 -6.46 22.49
C ALA A 12 4.78 -6.39 21.14
N VAL A 13 5.15 -7.56 20.61
CA VAL A 13 5.55 -7.70 19.22
C VAL A 13 4.32 -7.40 18.37
N ALA A 14 4.25 -6.18 17.85
CA ALA A 14 3.25 -5.78 16.88
C ALA A 14 3.46 -6.61 15.61
N VAL A 15 2.65 -7.65 15.44
CA VAL A 15 2.54 -8.42 14.20
C VAL A 15 1.94 -7.49 13.15
N VAL A 16 2.79 -6.90 12.32
CA VAL A 16 2.38 -6.25 11.08
C VAL A 16 1.95 -7.36 10.12
N LEU A 17 0.68 -7.71 10.15
CA LEU A 17 0.04 -8.54 9.13
C LEU A 17 -0.05 -7.72 7.83
N ALA A 18 1.03 -7.74 7.05
CA ALA A 18 1.04 -7.28 5.67
C ALA A 18 0.24 -8.30 4.83
N ALA A 19 -1.00 -7.94 4.46
CA ALA A 19 -1.81 -8.73 3.55
C ALA A 19 -1.26 -8.56 2.11
N ALA A 20 -0.25 -9.34 1.75
CA ALA A 20 0.23 -9.42 0.38
C ALA A 20 -0.73 -10.33 -0.41
N GLY A 21 -1.62 -9.73 -1.20
CA GLY A 21 -2.39 -10.46 -2.20
C GLY A 21 -1.49 -10.88 -3.36
N VAL A 22 -1.03 -12.13 -3.35
CA VAL A 22 -0.16 -12.70 -4.39
C VAL A 22 -1.03 -13.23 -5.54
N ALA A 23 -1.21 -12.46 -6.61
CA ALA A 23 -1.78 -12.96 -7.85
C ALA A 23 -0.70 -13.72 -8.65
N HIS A 24 -0.80 -15.04 -8.69
CA HIS A 24 0.14 -15.93 -9.38
C HIS A 24 -0.15 -15.99 -10.89
N ALA A 25 0.68 -15.34 -11.70
CA ALA A 25 0.82 -15.65 -13.12
C ALA A 25 2.28 -15.40 -13.54
N SER A 26 3.01 -16.47 -13.87
CA SER A 26 4.33 -16.48 -14.51
C SER A 26 5.37 -15.46 -14.00
N GLY A 27 6.22 -15.88 -13.06
CA GLY A 27 7.53 -15.30 -12.77
C GLY A 27 7.58 -13.89 -12.15
N ALA A 28 6.49 -13.15 -12.14
CA ALA A 28 6.42 -11.80 -11.60
C ALA A 28 5.17 -11.63 -10.71
N THR A 29 5.41 -11.37 -9.41
CA THR A 29 4.36 -11.03 -8.44
C THR A 29 4.32 -9.51 -8.25
N PHE A 30 3.17 -8.98 -7.89
CA PHE A 30 3.00 -7.58 -7.58
C PHE A 30 2.53 -7.40 -6.15
N ALA A 31 3.12 -6.43 -5.45
CA ALA A 31 2.74 -6.05 -4.11
C ALA A 31 2.30 -4.59 -4.10
N ILE A 32 1.10 -4.33 -3.61
CA ILE A 32 0.66 -3.00 -3.20
C ILE A 32 0.70 -2.93 -1.69
N THR A 33 1.26 -1.83 -1.20
CA THR A 33 1.35 -1.53 0.23
C THR A 33 0.82 -0.14 0.49
N ALA A 34 0.24 0.06 1.66
CA ALA A 34 -0.18 1.36 2.16
C ALA A 34 0.49 1.60 3.52
N GLU A 35 1.12 2.76 3.69
CA GLU A 35 1.57 3.26 4.99
C GLU A 35 0.61 4.36 5.46
N GLY A 36 0.44 4.47 6.77
CA GLY A 36 -0.47 5.44 7.37
C GLY A 36 -1.92 4.94 7.45
N ALA A 37 -2.32 3.90 6.71
CA ALA A 37 -3.64 3.29 6.84
C ALA A 37 -3.63 1.79 6.46
N LYS A 38 -4.65 1.05 6.94
CA LYS A 38 -4.74 -0.40 6.71
C LYS A 38 -5.36 -0.69 5.35
N LEU A 39 -4.56 -1.26 4.45
CA LEU A 39 -5.03 -1.77 3.17
C LEU A 39 -5.83 -3.07 3.37
N GLY A 40 -7.02 -3.14 2.78
CA GLY A 40 -7.84 -4.34 2.71
C GLY A 40 -7.25 -5.41 1.79
N ALA A 41 -7.81 -6.62 1.85
CA ALA A 41 -7.51 -7.66 0.89
C ALA A 41 -7.96 -7.23 -0.52
N PRO A 42 -7.28 -7.66 -1.59
CA PRO A 42 -7.76 -7.42 -2.94
C PRO A 42 -9.09 -8.13 -3.16
N GLU A 43 -10.02 -7.44 -3.79
CA GLU A 43 -11.19 -8.03 -4.41
C GLU A 43 -10.85 -8.49 -5.82
N ASP A 44 -11.23 -9.72 -6.16
CA ASP A 44 -11.02 -10.31 -7.48
C ASP A 44 -11.89 -9.61 -8.53
N GLY A 45 -11.27 -9.29 -9.67
CA GLY A 45 -11.90 -8.66 -10.83
C GLY A 45 -10.87 -8.40 -11.94
N ASP A 46 -11.30 -7.87 -13.09
CA ASP A 46 -10.39 -7.55 -14.21
C ASP A 46 -9.26 -6.58 -13.81
N ILE A 47 -9.54 -5.70 -12.84
CA ILE A 47 -8.57 -4.83 -12.17
C ILE A 47 -8.73 -5.10 -10.68
N PRO A 48 -7.70 -5.59 -9.97
CA PRO A 48 -7.80 -5.84 -8.55
C PRO A 48 -8.11 -4.55 -7.79
N LYS A 49 -9.06 -4.64 -6.88
CA LYS A 49 -9.52 -3.50 -6.08
C LYS A 49 -9.14 -3.69 -4.63
N TYR A 50 -8.57 -2.67 -4.02
CA TYR A 50 -8.21 -2.65 -2.61
C TYR A 50 -9.03 -1.57 -1.92
N THR A 51 -9.48 -1.83 -0.70
CA THR A 51 -10.18 -0.81 0.10
C THR A 51 -9.27 -0.29 1.20
N LEU A 52 -9.21 1.02 1.34
CA LEU A 52 -8.43 1.73 2.36
C LEU A 52 -9.36 2.66 3.12
N LYS A 53 -9.24 2.71 4.45
CA LYS A 53 -9.97 3.69 5.28
C LYS A 53 -9.00 4.71 5.86
N VAL A 54 -9.30 5.99 5.69
CA VAL A 54 -8.51 7.11 6.20
C VAL A 54 -9.45 8.16 6.79
N ASP A 55 -8.97 8.99 7.70
CA ASP A 55 -9.69 10.17 8.18
C ASP A 55 -9.29 11.42 7.36
N VAL A 56 -10.17 12.42 7.30
CA VAL A 56 -9.82 13.74 6.74
C VAL A 56 -8.58 14.29 7.46
N GLY A 57 -7.63 14.82 6.69
CA GLY A 57 -6.36 15.34 7.20
C GLY A 57 -5.26 14.29 7.33
N GLN A 58 -5.59 13.00 7.27
CA GLN A 58 -4.61 11.91 7.34
C GLN A 58 -3.78 11.83 6.06
N THR A 59 -2.49 11.53 6.21
CA THR A 59 -1.59 11.27 5.10
C THR A 59 -1.38 9.76 4.95
N VAL A 60 -1.53 9.28 3.73
CA VAL A 60 -1.29 7.89 3.32
C VAL A 60 -0.18 7.86 2.27
N THR A 61 0.71 6.88 2.39
CA THR A 61 1.67 6.55 1.34
C THR A 61 1.22 5.28 0.66
N LEU A 62 1.01 5.30 -0.65
CA LEU A 62 0.75 4.10 -1.44
C LEU A 62 2.00 3.75 -2.23
N ALA A 63 2.39 2.47 -2.22
CA ALA A 63 3.54 1.99 -2.96
C ALA A 63 3.18 0.71 -3.71
N ALA A 64 3.51 0.69 -5.00
CA ALA A 64 3.41 -0.49 -5.85
C ALA A 64 4.83 -1.00 -6.19
N GLN A 65 5.06 -2.30 -6.04
CA GLN A 65 6.34 -2.96 -6.28
C GLN A 65 6.16 -4.24 -7.08
N GLY A 66 6.97 -4.41 -8.12
CA GLY A 66 7.10 -5.69 -8.82
C GLY A 66 8.15 -6.57 -8.15
N MET A 67 7.88 -7.86 -8.07
CA MET A 67 8.78 -8.88 -7.54
C MET A 67 9.04 -9.91 -8.63
N VAL A 68 10.29 -10.05 -9.05
CA VAL A 68 10.74 -11.09 -9.98
C VAL A 68 11.10 -12.34 -9.19
N LEU A 69 10.64 -13.50 -9.65
CA LEU A 69 11.06 -14.80 -9.15
C LEU A 69 12.03 -15.46 -10.16
N PRO A 70 13.36 -15.30 -9.98
CA PRO A 70 14.32 -15.96 -10.84
C PRO A 70 14.29 -17.49 -10.64
N ARG A 71 14.59 -18.26 -11.68
CA ARG A 71 14.64 -19.73 -11.60
C ARG A 71 15.68 -20.16 -10.55
N GLY A 72 15.21 -20.82 -9.49
CA GLY A 72 16.05 -21.34 -8.41
C GLY A 72 16.53 -20.30 -7.40
N GLY A 73 15.99 -19.07 -7.43
CA GLY A 73 16.37 -17.99 -6.51
C GLY A 73 15.19 -17.43 -5.71
N ASN A 74 15.50 -16.54 -4.79
CA ASN A 74 14.52 -15.83 -3.98
C ASN A 74 13.85 -14.70 -4.78
N PRO A 75 12.59 -14.33 -4.46
CA PRO A 75 11.95 -13.16 -5.04
C PRO A 75 12.80 -11.90 -4.83
N ALA A 76 13.03 -11.13 -5.88
CA ALA A 76 13.78 -9.88 -5.85
C ALA A 76 12.92 -8.73 -6.38
N PRO A 77 12.97 -7.55 -5.76
CA PRO A 77 12.23 -6.39 -6.24
C PRO A 77 12.81 -5.91 -7.59
N ALA A 78 11.94 -5.43 -8.47
CA ALA A 78 12.31 -4.89 -9.78
C ALA A 78 11.85 -3.45 -9.96
N GLU A 79 12.65 -2.67 -10.67
CA GLU A 79 12.31 -1.31 -11.06
C GLU A 79 11.13 -1.33 -12.06
N PRO A 80 10.08 -0.52 -11.84
CA PRO A 80 9.00 -0.37 -12.80
C PRO A 80 9.50 0.35 -14.05
N ASP A 81 9.15 -0.15 -15.24
CA ASP A 81 9.48 0.49 -16.52
C ASP A 81 8.75 1.83 -16.68
N ALA A 82 7.51 1.88 -16.21
CA ALA A 82 6.69 3.09 -16.13
C ALA A 82 5.69 2.96 -14.98
N ALA A 83 5.42 4.05 -14.27
CA ALA A 83 4.43 4.04 -13.20
C ALA A 83 3.77 5.40 -13.04
N ALA A 84 2.44 5.39 -12.90
CA ALA A 84 1.63 6.55 -12.64
C ALA A 84 0.55 6.24 -11.61
N TRP A 85 0.28 7.23 -10.76
CA TRP A 85 -0.83 7.21 -9.82
C TRP A 85 -1.84 8.27 -10.23
N LEU A 86 -3.09 7.84 -10.44
CA LEU A 86 -4.21 8.69 -10.81
C LEU A 86 -5.12 8.83 -9.60
N PHE A 87 -5.42 10.06 -9.20
CA PHE A 87 -6.29 10.35 -8.06
C PHE A 87 -7.02 11.67 -8.30
N ASP A 88 -8.09 11.89 -7.54
CA ASP A 88 -8.84 13.14 -7.56
C ASP A 88 -8.11 14.21 -6.73
N ASP A 89 -7.67 15.29 -7.40
CA ASP A 89 -6.95 16.42 -6.80
C ASP A 89 -7.86 17.31 -5.93
N ALA A 90 -9.17 17.21 -6.10
CA ALA A 90 -10.14 17.87 -5.23
C ALA A 90 -10.36 17.11 -3.92
N ALA A 91 -10.02 15.82 -3.87
CA ALA A 91 -10.14 14.94 -2.70
C ALA A 91 -8.80 14.72 -1.99
N PHE A 92 -7.68 14.76 -2.72
CA PHE A 92 -6.34 14.54 -2.19
C PHE A 92 -5.36 15.64 -2.56
N GLN A 93 -4.45 15.92 -1.63
CA GLN A 93 -3.27 16.72 -1.89
C GLN A 93 -2.04 15.83 -2.02
N LEU A 94 -1.33 15.95 -3.14
CA LEU A 94 -0.02 15.33 -3.30
C LEU A 94 0.98 15.94 -2.30
N GLN A 95 1.63 15.09 -1.51
CA GLN A 95 2.69 15.49 -0.60
C GLN A 95 4.06 15.17 -1.23
N PRO A 96 5.10 15.98 -0.94
CA PRO A 96 6.45 15.69 -1.41
C PRO A 96 6.94 14.36 -0.83
N LEU A 97 7.45 13.48 -1.69
CA LEU A 97 8.12 12.25 -1.26
C LEU A 97 9.50 12.61 -0.70
N GLU A 98 9.75 12.27 0.57
CA GLU A 98 11.09 12.39 1.14
C GLU A 98 12.06 11.47 0.39
N LYS A 99 13.24 11.99 0.03
CA LYS A 99 14.23 11.28 -0.79
C LYS A 99 14.68 9.95 -0.18
N GLU A 100 14.60 9.80 1.15
CA GLU A 100 14.92 8.54 1.84
C GLU A 100 13.87 7.44 1.65
N LYS A 101 12.63 7.78 1.24
CA LYS A 101 11.57 6.81 0.93
C LYS A 101 11.46 6.47 -0.56
N ALA A 102 12.25 7.14 -1.41
CA ALA A 102 12.28 6.91 -2.84
C ALA A 102 13.10 5.66 -3.18
N ASP A 103 12.52 4.49 -2.91
CA ASP A 103 13.01 3.22 -3.43
C ASP A 103 12.69 3.14 -4.93
N LYS A 104 13.72 3.09 -5.79
CA LYS A 104 13.53 3.01 -7.24
C LYS A 104 12.76 1.77 -7.68
N THR A 105 12.74 0.73 -6.87
CA THR A 105 11.95 -0.48 -7.15
C THR A 105 10.47 -0.32 -6.81
N LYS A 106 10.08 0.82 -6.23
CA LYS A 106 8.70 1.10 -5.82
C LYS A 106 8.18 2.36 -6.51
N ALA A 107 7.00 2.26 -7.06
CA ALA A 107 6.23 3.42 -7.47
C ALA A 107 5.44 3.94 -6.27
N VAL A 108 5.95 5.00 -5.64
CA VAL A 108 5.39 5.56 -4.40
C VAL A 108 4.63 6.87 -4.68
N VAL A 109 3.46 7.04 -4.05
CA VAL A 109 2.73 8.31 -3.99
C VAL A 109 2.33 8.60 -2.55
N VAL A 110 2.48 9.85 -2.11
CA VAL A 110 2.07 10.31 -0.78
C VAL A 110 0.88 11.26 -0.95
N LEU A 111 -0.25 10.90 -0.37
CA LEU A 111 -1.51 11.62 -0.51
C LEU A 111 -2.05 12.01 0.86
N LYS A 112 -2.45 13.27 1.00
CA LYS A 112 -3.18 13.76 2.17
C LYS A 112 -4.65 13.88 1.83
N ALA A 113 -5.52 13.24 2.61
CA ALA A 113 -6.97 13.32 2.42
C ALA A 113 -7.49 14.71 2.82
N LEU A 114 -8.20 15.38 1.91
CA LEU A 114 -8.74 16.73 2.13
C LEU A 114 -10.24 16.74 2.37
N LYS A 115 -10.99 15.84 1.73
CA LYS A 115 -12.45 15.81 1.78
C LYS A 115 -12.96 14.44 2.22
N PRO A 116 -14.02 14.39 3.05
CA PRO A 116 -14.69 13.14 3.37
C PRO A 116 -15.42 12.61 2.14
N GLY A 117 -15.53 11.28 2.05
CA GLY A 117 -16.20 10.60 0.95
C GLY A 117 -15.40 9.40 0.44
N THR A 118 -15.97 8.70 -0.53
CA THR A 118 -15.30 7.58 -1.20
C THR A 118 -14.72 8.07 -2.50
N THR A 119 -13.42 7.87 -2.68
CA THR A 119 -12.69 8.25 -3.89
C THR A 119 -11.77 7.12 -4.31
N LYS A 120 -11.34 7.13 -5.57
CA LYS A 120 -10.56 6.06 -6.18
C LYS A 120 -9.18 6.58 -6.57
N VAL A 121 -8.16 5.88 -6.09
CA VAL A 121 -6.78 6.08 -6.48
C VAL A 121 -6.36 4.89 -7.35
N ARG A 122 -6.03 5.13 -8.62
CA ARG A 122 -5.66 4.08 -9.57
C ARG A 122 -4.17 4.09 -9.83
N PHE A 123 -3.52 2.95 -9.66
CA PHE A 123 -2.21 2.70 -10.20
C PHE A 123 -2.31 2.25 -11.65
N VAL A 124 -1.50 2.83 -12.53
CA VAL A 124 -1.26 2.34 -13.89
C VAL A 124 0.24 2.31 -14.11
N GLY A 125 0.78 1.13 -14.39
CA GLY A 125 2.21 0.99 -14.64
C GLY A 125 2.54 -0.18 -15.53
N ASN A 126 3.75 -0.13 -16.08
CA ASN A 126 4.38 -1.24 -16.76
C ASN A 126 5.56 -1.70 -15.90
N ILE A 127 5.60 -2.99 -15.59
CA ILE A 127 6.65 -3.56 -14.77
C ILE A 127 7.00 -4.91 -15.37
N LEU A 128 8.27 -5.07 -15.75
CA LEU A 128 8.80 -6.28 -16.39
C LEU A 128 8.11 -6.58 -17.72
N GLY A 129 7.72 -5.53 -18.45
CA GLY A 129 6.99 -5.64 -19.71
C GLY A 129 5.51 -6.03 -19.59
N TYR A 130 4.96 -6.12 -18.37
CA TYR A 130 3.55 -6.36 -18.14
C TYR A 130 2.85 -5.09 -17.67
N GLU A 131 1.81 -4.68 -18.41
CA GLU A 131 0.90 -3.64 -17.95
C GLU A 131 0.09 -4.13 -16.74
N ARG A 132 0.13 -3.37 -15.65
CA ARG A 132 -0.62 -3.61 -14.43
C ARG A 132 -1.45 -2.39 -14.05
N LYS A 133 -2.67 -2.67 -13.64
CA LYS A 133 -3.63 -1.70 -13.14
C LYS A 133 -4.15 -2.19 -11.81
N TYR A 134 -4.29 -1.27 -10.85
CA TYR A 134 -4.90 -1.53 -9.56
C TYR A 134 -5.74 -0.35 -9.15
N ASP A 135 -6.87 -0.64 -8.51
CA ASP A 135 -7.73 0.39 -7.92
C ASP A 135 -7.62 0.32 -6.41
N VAL A 136 -7.36 1.47 -5.77
CA VAL A 136 -7.44 1.64 -4.32
C VAL A 136 -8.63 2.55 -4.05
N VAL A 137 -9.72 1.96 -3.56
CA VAL A 137 -10.90 2.68 -3.09
C VAL A 137 -10.59 3.20 -1.69
N VAL A 138 -10.47 4.52 -1.58
CA VAL A 138 -10.18 5.20 -0.32
C VAL A 138 -11.49 5.76 0.24
N GLU A 139 -11.90 5.20 1.36
CA GLU A 139 -13.00 5.71 2.19
C GLU A 139 -12.42 6.73 3.17
N VAL A 140 -12.70 8.01 2.92
CA VAL A 140 -12.31 9.11 3.81
C VAL A 140 -13.44 9.39 4.78
N ALA A 141 -13.25 9.02 6.05
CA ALA A 141 -14.16 9.38 7.13
C ALA A 141 -14.01 10.86 7.51
N ALA A 142 -15.12 11.50 7.87
CA ALA A 142 -15.10 12.87 8.37
C ALA A 142 -14.25 12.97 9.65
N GLU A 143 -13.53 14.08 9.79
CA GLU A 143 -12.69 14.37 10.95
C GLU A 143 -13.52 14.18 12.23
N LYS A 144 -13.15 13.21 13.07
CA LYS A 144 -13.77 13.03 14.38
C LYS A 144 -13.34 14.20 15.27
N LYS A 145 -14.18 15.24 15.31
CA LYS A 145 -14.10 16.33 16.30
C LYS A 145 -14.27 15.82 17.71
#